data_AF-A0A1A7WE46-F1
#
_entry.id   AF-A0A1A7WE46-F1
#
_cell.length_a   1.000
_cell.length_b   1.000
_cell.length_c   1.000
_cell.angle_alpha   90.00
_cell.angle_beta   90.00
_cell.angle_gamma   90.00
#
_symmetry.space_group_name_H-M   'P 1'
#
loop_
_entity.id
_entity.type
_entity.pdbx_description
1 polymer ?
#
loop_
_entity_poly.entity_id
_entity_poly.type
_entity_poly.pdbx_seq_one_letter_code
_entity_poly.pdbx_strand_id
1 'polypeptide(L)'
;MELLNRYLDRNNSMSSVMSQDIVKEENLRDDLRYYFMSPCEKYRTRRHIPWKMGVQILKIVMITTQLVLFGLSNQLVVAYKEENTMALKNLFLKDYSGVDEDDFSISVYTQRSVYDGLFHVIDQYSRLGQLSVGPISYAEDEDGRMKPITICKEYYKRGHLEPSDKAYDIDAQ
;
A
#
# COMPACT_ATOMS: atom_id res chain seq x y z
N MET A 1 -37.76 68.60 -45.55
CA MET A 1 -37.19 67.34 -46.08
C MET A 1 -36.12 66.72 -45.17
N GLU A 2 -35.32 67.50 -44.44
CA GLU A 2 -34.21 66.98 -43.62
C GLU A 2 -34.64 66.13 -42.41
N LEU A 3 -35.80 66.44 -41.79
CA LEU A 3 -36.30 65.68 -40.64
C LEU A 3 -36.70 64.25 -40.97
N LEU A 4 -37.28 64.02 -42.16
CA LEU A 4 -37.62 62.69 -42.64
C LEU A 4 -36.36 61.86 -42.91
N ASN A 5 -35.33 62.48 -43.47
CA ASN A 5 -34.06 61.81 -43.77
C ASN A 5 -33.34 61.39 -42.48
N ARG A 6 -33.30 62.25 -41.45
CA ARG A 6 -32.75 61.88 -40.13
C ARG A 6 -33.56 60.79 -39.42
N TYR A 7 -34.89 60.74 -39.63
CA TYR A 7 -35.73 59.69 -39.08
C TYR A 7 -35.46 58.34 -39.76
N LEU A 8 -35.35 58.32 -41.09
CA LEU A 8 -35.00 57.12 -41.86
C LEU A 8 -33.59 56.62 -41.52
N ASP A 9 -32.61 57.50 -41.40
CA ASP A 9 -31.22 57.15 -41.07
C ASP A 9 -31.11 56.58 -39.64
N ARG A 10 -31.86 57.15 -38.69
CA ARG A 10 -31.96 56.62 -37.32
C ARG A 10 -32.67 55.28 -37.26
N ASN A 11 -33.73 55.07 -38.04
CA ASN A 11 -34.40 53.77 -38.13
C ASN A 11 -33.48 52.71 -38.76
N ASN A 12 -32.70 53.07 -39.78
CA ASN A 12 -31.77 52.15 -40.43
C ASN A 12 -30.60 51.81 -39.49
N SER A 13 -30.09 52.79 -38.74
CA SER A 13 -29.09 52.58 -37.69
C SER A 13 -29.63 51.71 -36.55
N MET A 14 -30.86 51.93 -36.08
CA MET A 14 -31.50 51.07 -35.06
C MET A 14 -31.70 49.65 -35.56
N SER A 15 -32.15 49.48 -36.81
CA SER A 15 -32.31 48.16 -37.43
C SER A 15 -30.97 47.44 -37.56
N SER A 16 -29.92 48.15 -37.99
CA SER A 16 -28.55 47.62 -38.09
C SER A 16 -28.00 47.18 -36.73
N VAL A 17 -28.20 47.99 -35.68
CA VAL A 17 -27.73 47.66 -34.32
C VAL A 17 -28.49 46.45 -33.77
N MET A 18 -29.81 46.40 -33.95
CA MET A 18 -30.64 45.27 -33.51
C MET A 18 -30.27 43.97 -34.24
N SER A 19 -29.98 44.03 -35.55
CA SER A 19 -29.48 42.86 -36.29
C SER A 19 -28.09 42.42 -35.85
N GLN A 20 -27.20 43.36 -35.48
CA GLN A 20 -25.87 43.01 -34.96
C GLN A 20 -25.95 42.34 -33.58
N ASP A 21 -26.85 42.81 -32.71
CA ASP A 21 -27.02 42.23 -31.37
C ASP A 21 -27.67 40.85 -31.43
N ILE A 22 -28.63 40.63 -32.34
CA ILE A 22 -29.20 39.29 -32.59
C ILE A 22 -28.11 38.33 -33.10
N VAL A 23 -27.28 38.75 -34.06
CA VAL A 23 -26.19 37.91 -34.58
C VAL A 23 -25.14 37.61 -33.50
N LYS A 24 -24.83 38.57 -32.61
CA LYS A 24 -23.93 38.33 -31.47
C LYS A 24 -24.54 37.37 -30.45
N GLU A 25 -25.83 37.53 -30.14
CA GLU A 25 -26.55 36.64 -29.23
C GLU A 25 -26.56 35.20 -29.76
N GLU A 26 -26.85 35.01 -31.06
CA GLU A 26 -26.83 33.69 -31.69
C GLU A 26 -25.43 33.07 -31.66
N ASN A 27 -24.38 33.83 -31.97
CA ASN A 27 -22.99 33.36 -31.90
C ASN A 27 -22.58 32.96 -30.46
N LEU A 28 -22.96 33.74 -29.46
CA LEU A 28 -22.68 33.43 -28.05
C LEU A 28 -23.46 32.20 -27.58
N ARG A 29 -24.70 32.05 -28.04
CA ARG A 29 -25.55 30.89 -27.73
C ARG A 29 -24.99 29.61 -28.33
N ASP A 30 -24.43 29.69 -29.53
CA ASP A 30 -23.76 28.58 -30.19
C ASP A 30 -22.43 28.21 -29.52
N ASP A 31 -21.64 29.20 -29.07
CA ASP A 31 -20.41 28.96 -28.30
C ASP A 31 -20.71 28.32 -26.94
N LEU A 32 -21.77 28.78 -26.26
CA LEU A 32 -22.21 28.21 -24.99
C LEU A 32 -22.69 26.76 -25.18
N ARG A 33 -23.48 26.51 -26.23
CA ARG A 33 -23.93 25.16 -26.59
C ARG A 33 -22.74 24.25 -26.90
N TYR A 34 -21.71 24.75 -27.60
CA TYR A 34 -20.48 24.02 -27.89
C TYR A 34 -19.61 23.75 -26.64
N TYR A 35 -19.70 24.60 -25.62
CA TYR A 35 -19.01 24.39 -24.34
C TYR A 35 -19.68 23.29 -23.50
N PHE A 36 -21.03 23.25 -23.48
CA PHE A 36 -21.80 22.26 -22.72
C PHE A 36 -22.04 20.93 -23.46
N MET A 37 -21.77 20.87 -24.77
CA MET A 37 -21.90 19.63 -25.53
C MET A 37 -20.90 18.58 -25.06
N SER A 38 -21.33 17.32 -25.03
CA SER A 38 -20.53 16.24 -24.45
C SER A 38 -19.21 16.03 -25.23
N PRO A 39 -18.09 15.72 -24.56
CA PRO A 39 -16.78 15.58 -25.20
C PRO A 39 -16.72 14.46 -26.25
N CYS A 40 -17.57 13.42 -26.14
CA CYS A 40 -17.73 12.39 -27.16
C CYS A 40 -18.36 12.90 -28.47
N GLU A 41 -19.36 13.80 -28.39
CA GLU A 41 -19.95 14.44 -29.57
C GLU A 41 -18.97 15.40 -30.23
N LYS A 42 -18.17 16.12 -29.42
CA LYS A 42 -17.13 17.04 -29.89
C LYS A 42 -16.02 16.33 -30.68
N TYR A 43 -15.70 15.10 -30.29
CA TYR A 43 -14.71 14.25 -30.97
C TYR A 43 -15.22 13.70 -32.31
N ARG A 44 -16.48 13.24 -32.36
CA ARG A 44 -17.09 12.66 -33.56
C ARG A 44 -17.26 13.68 -34.70
N THR A 45 -17.50 14.95 -34.38
CA THR A 45 -17.78 15.98 -35.40
C THR A 45 -16.53 16.68 -35.94
N ARG A 46 -15.40 16.71 -35.21
CA ARG A 46 -14.19 17.48 -35.62
C ARG A 46 -12.95 16.67 -35.98
N ARG A 47 -12.90 15.34 -35.78
CA ARG A 47 -11.76 14.47 -36.15
C ARG A 47 -10.38 14.91 -35.60
N HIS A 48 -10.35 15.83 -34.65
CA HIS A 48 -9.14 16.34 -34.00
C HIS A 48 -8.93 15.54 -32.72
N ILE A 49 -7.77 14.88 -32.57
CA ILE A 49 -7.47 14.02 -31.42
C ILE A 49 -7.53 14.88 -30.15
N PRO A 50 -8.46 14.62 -29.21
CA PRO A 50 -8.61 15.40 -28.00
C PRO A 50 -7.51 14.94 -27.05
N TRP A 51 -6.34 15.58 -27.17
CA TRP A 51 -5.16 15.29 -26.34
C TRP A 51 -5.50 15.28 -24.84
N LYS A 52 -6.48 16.09 -24.42
CA LYS A 52 -7.05 16.11 -23.06
C LYS A 52 -7.63 14.75 -22.61
N MET A 53 -8.33 14.03 -23.49
CA MET A 53 -8.87 12.69 -23.18
C MET A 53 -7.76 11.63 -23.24
N GLY A 54 -6.81 11.77 -24.17
CA GLY A 54 -5.65 10.88 -24.27
C GLY A 54 -4.80 10.90 -22.99
N VAL A 55 -4.54 12.08 -22.43
CA VAL A 55 -3.81 12.24 -21.16
C VAL A 55 -4.57 11.62 -19.99
N GLN A 56 -5.90 11.69 -19.98
CA GLN A 56 -6.72 11.03 -18.94
C GLN A 56 -6.60 9.50 -19.01
N ILE A 57 -6.68 8.93 -20.21
CA ILE A 57 -6.50 7.47 -20.40
C ILE A 57 -5.08 7.05 -20.03
N LEU A 58 -4.07 7.82 -20.47
CA LEU A 58 -2.66 7.57 -20.11
C LEU A 58 -2.44 7.61 -18.60
N LYS A 59 -3.06 8.56 -17.90
CA LYS A 59 -3.00 8.66 -16.43
C LYS A 59 -3.56 7.41 -15.77
N ILE A 60 -4.72 6.90 -16.24
CA ILE A 60 -5.31 5.67 -15.69
C ILE A 60 -4.35 4.51 -15.90
N VAL A 61 -3.81 4.34 -17.11
CA VAL A 61 -2.84 3.27 -17.42
C VAL A 61 -1.59 3.38 -16.54
N MET A 62 -1.04 4.59 -16.36
CA MET A 62 0.13 4.78 -15.50
C MET A 62 -0.14 4.42 -14.04
N ILE A 63 -1.27 4.87 -13.48
CA ILE A 63 -1.61 4.57 -12.09
C ILE A 63 -1.87 3.08 -11.89
N THR A 64 -2.58 2.43 -12.81
CA THR A 64 -2.84 0.99 -12.72
C THR A 64 -1.56 0.18 -12.84
N THR A 65 -0.65 0.52 -13.76
CA THR A 65 0.66 -0.13 -13.86
C THR A 65 1.49 0.07 -12.59
N GLN A 66 1.54 1.29 -12.05
CA GLN A 66 2.24 1.57 -10.78
C GLN A 66 1.69 0.72 -9.62
N LEU A 67 0.36 0.64 -9.51
CA LEU A 67 -0.30 -0.16 -8.47
C LEU A 67 0.04 -1.65 -8.60
N VAL A 68 -0.01 -2.21 -9.82
CA VAL A 68 0.30 -3.63 -10.06
C VAL A 68 1.76 -3.94 -9.76
N LEU A 69 2.70 -3.10 -10.22
CA LEU A 69 4.13 -3.29 -9.93
C LEU A 69 4.41 -3.23 -8.42
N PHE A 70 3.78 -2.29 -7.71
CA PHE A 70 3.88 -2.20 -6.26
C PHE A 70 3.26 -3.41 -5.56
N GLY A 71 2.07 -3.85 -6.00
CA GLY A 71 1.38 -5.01 -5.46
C GLY A 71 2.20 -6.29 -5.61
N LEU A 72 2.76 -6.54 -6.80
CA LEU A 72 3.61 -7.70 -7.06
C LEU A 72 4.87 -7.68 -6.21
N SER A 73 5.52 -6.53 -6.07
CA SER A 73 6.73 -6.39 -5.26
C SER A 73 6.46 -6.66 -3.78
N ASN A 74 5.39 -6.09 -3.23
CA ASN A 74 5.01 -6.34 -1.84
C ASN A 74 4.56 -7.78 -1.60
N GLN A 75 3.77 -8.35 -2.52
CA GLN A 75 3.33 -9.73 -2.41
C GLN A 75 4.53 -10.69 -2.42
N LEU A 76 5.51 -10.47 -3.29
CA LEU A 76 6.72 -11.28 -3.34
C LEU A 76 7.51 -11.20 -2.03
N VAL A 77 7.67 -10.00 -1.45
CA VAL A 77 8.38 -9.82 -0.17
C VAL A 77 7.64 -10.49 0.99
N VAL A 78 6.31 -10.40 1.02
CA VAL A 78 5.49 -11.04 2.04
C VAL A 78 5.58 -12.56 1.93
N ALA A 79 5.41 -13.11 0.73
CA ALA A 79 5.52 -14.55 0.49
C ALA A 79 6.91 -15.06 0.87
N TYR A 80 7.98 -14.37 0.45
CA TYR A 80 9.34 -14.71 0.84
C TYR A 80 9.51 -14.70 2.37
N LYS A 81 9.00 -13.69 3.06
CA LYS A 81 9.07 -13.60 4.52
C LYS A 81 8.33 -14.76 5.19
N GLU A 82 7.12 -15.07 4.72
CA GLU A 82 6.27 -16.12 5.27
C GLU A 82 6.89 -17.50 5.09
N GLU A 83 7.33 -17.84 3.87
CA GLU A 83 7.98 -19.10 3.54
C GLU A 83 9.28 -19.30 4.34
N ASN A 84 10.12 -18.26 4.44
CA ASN A 84 11.36 -18.34 5.24
C ASN A 84 11.05 -18.47 6.73
N THR A 85 10.06 -17.74 7.25
CA THR A 85 9.67 -17.87 8.66
C THR A 85 9.17 -19.27 8.96
N MET A 86 8.39 -19.86 8.04
CA MET A 86 7.88 -21.22 8.17
C MET A 86 9.02 -22.25 8.14
N ALA A 87 10.00 -22.11 7.25
CA ALA A 87 11.17 -22.96 7.21
C ALA A 87 12.00 -22.86 8.50
N LEU A 88 12.19 -21.64 9.03
CA LEU A 88 12.90 -21.41 10.28
C LEU A 88 12.17 -21.99 11.50
N LYS A 89 10.82 -21.89 11.54
CA LYS A 89 10.01 -22.55 12.57
C LYS A 89 10.24 -24.06 12.56
N ASN A 90 10.18 -24.71 11.39
CA ASN A 90 10.46 -26.15 11.25
C ASN A 90 11.88 -26.54 11.63
N LEU A 91 12.86 -25.65 11.42
CA LEU A 91 14.26 -25.93 11.74
C LEU A 91 14.57 -25.77 13.23
N PHE A 92 14.04 -24.72 13.88
CA PHE A 92 14.38 -24.37 15.26
C PHE A 92 13.41 -24.90 16.31
N LEU A 93 12.14 -25.10 15.98
CA LEU A 93 11.14 -25.60 16.92
C LEU A 93 11.07 -27.12 16.85
N LYS A 94 11.43 -27.76 17.96
CA LYS A 94 11.37 -29.20 18.10
C LYS A 94 9.92 -29.68 18.00
N ASP A 95 9.69 -30.75 17.22
CA ASP A 95 8.39 -31.40 17.02
C ASP A 95 7.32 -30.49 16.39
N TYR A 96 7.72 -29.48 15.60
CA TYR A 96 6.78 -28.66 14.85
C TYR A 96 6.14 -29.46 13.70
N SER A 97 4.81 -29.49 13.65
CA SER A 97 4.02 -30.28 12.70
C SER A 97 3.65 -29.55 11.41
N GLY A 98 4.05 -28.28 11.27
CA GLY A 98 3.72 -27.44 10.11
C GLY A 98 2.29 -26.88 10.11
N VAL A 99 1.52 -27.11 11.17
CA VAL A 99 0.23 -26.47 11.43
C VAL A 99 0.32 -25.86 12.83
N ASP A 100 0.21 -24.53 12.91
CA ASP A 100 0.12 -23.84 14.20
C ASP A 100 -1.23 -24.22 14.85
N GLU A 101 -1.23 -24.71 16.11
CA GLU A 101 -2.46 -25.19 16.77
C GLU A 101 -3.52 -24.07 16.93
N ASP A 102 -3.08 -22.81 16.97
CA ASP A 102 -3.85 -21.57 17.11
C ASP A 102 -3.43 -20.50 16.08
N ASP A 103 -2.89 -20.93 14.93
CA ASP A 103 -2.40 -20.08 13.84
C ASP A 103 -1.14 -19.23 14.20
N PHE A 104 -0.69 -19.22 15.48
CA PHE A 104 0.42 -18.34 15.91
C PHE A 104 1.40 -18.89 16.98
N SER A 105 1.07 -19.91 17.79
CA SER A 105 1.91 -20.29 18.92
C SER A 105 1.97 -21.80 19.24
N ILE A 106 3.19 -22.32 19.41
CA ILE A 106 3.43 -23.63 20.04
C ILE A 106 3.59 -23.39 21.53
N SER A 107 2.77 -24.06 22.34
CA SER A 107 2.87 -23.99 23.79
C SER A 107 3.53 -25.24 24.37
N VAL A 108 4.30 -25.06 25.44
CA VAL A 108 5.04 -26.13 26.11
C VAL A 108 4.59 -26.21 27.57
N TYR A 109 4.17 -27.38 28.00
CA TYR A 109 3.52 -27.56 29.31
C TYR A 109 4.42 -28.19 30.39
N THR A 110 5.61 -28.69 30.05
CA THR A 110 6.52 -29.32 31.01
C THR A 110 7.87 -28.62 31.07
N GLN A 111 8.45 -28.54 32.28
CA GLN A 111 9.78 -27.93 32.46
C GLN A 111 10.84 -28.64 31.62
N ARG A 112 10.78 -29.97 31.52
CA ARG A 112 11.73 -30.75 30.70
C ARG A 112 11.63 -30.38 29.22
N SER A 113 10.42 -30.29 28.68
CA SER A 113 10.21 -29.89 27.29
C SER A 113 10.71 -28.47 27.00
N VAL A 114 10.64 -27.55 27.97
CA VAL A 114 11.20 -26.19 27.82
C VAL A 114 12.72 -26.24 27.66
N TYR A 115 13.42 -26.97 28.53
CA TYR A 115 14.88 -27.12 28.42
C TYR A 115 15.27 -27.87 27.14
N ASP A 116 14.56 -28.95 26.79
CA ASP A 116 14.81 -29.70 25.56
C ASP A 116 14.63 -28.81 24.31
N GLY A 117 13.60 -27.97 24.28
CA GLY A 117 13.37 -27.01 23.19
C GLY A 117 14.49 -25.97 23.11
N LEU A 118 14.90 -25.41 24.26
CA LEU A 118 16.00 -24.43 24.32
C LEU A 118 17.32 -25.02 23.79
N PHE A 119 17.69 -26.22 24.23
CA PHE A 119 18.91 -26.89 23.75
C PHE A 119 18.82 -27.25 22.27
N HIS A 120 17.64 -27.64 21.79
CA HIS A 120 17.42 -27.90 20.37
C HIS A 120 17.69 -26.65 19.52
N VAL A 121 17.15 -25.50 19.90
CA VAL A 121 17.39 -24.22 19.19
C VAL A 121 18.89 -23.90 19.12
N ILE A 122 19.62 -24.07 20.22
CA ILE A 122 21.06 -23.77 20.30
C ILE A 122 21.87 -24.72 19.40
N ASP A 123 21.60 -26.03 19.43
CA ASP A 123 22.30 -27.01 18.59
C ASP A 123 22.01 -26.77 17.11
N GLN A 124 20.73 -26.54 16.76
CA GLN A 124 20.32 -26.21 15.39
C GLN A 124 20.98 -24.93 14.88
N TYR A 125 21.05 -23.89 15.72
CA TYR A 125 21.72 -22.64 15.35
C TYR A 125 23.19 -22.86 15.06
N SER A 126 23.91 -23.67 15.86
CA SER A 126 25.32 -23.97 15.63
C SER A 126 25.59 -24.71 14.31
N ARG A 127 24.61 -25.50 13.86
CA ARG A 127 24.68 -26.32 12.64
C ARG A 127 23.94 -25.70 11.46
N LEU A 128 23.47 -24.45 11.59
CA LEU A 128 22.59 -23.79 10.63
C LEU A 128 23.16 -23.87 9.20
N GLY A 129 24.45 -23.55 9.03
CA GLY A 129 25.12 -23.57 7.72
C GLY A 129 25.24 -24.95 7.06
N GLN A 130 25.07 -26.05 7.79
CA GLN A 130 25.08 -27.41 7.22
C GLN A 130 23.67 -27.95 6.98
N LEU A 131 22.69 -27.48 7.75
CA LEU A 131 21.32 -27.99 7.73
C LEU A 131 20.39 -27.16 6.83
N SER A 132 20.65 -25.86 6.67
CA SER A 132 19.81 -24.99 5.85
C SER A 132 20.02 -25.25 4.36
N VAL A 133 18.94 -25.54 3.64
CA VAL A 133 18.94 -25.65 2.16
C VAL A 133 18.93 -24.27 1.49
N GLY A 134 18.48 -23.24 2.21
CA GLY A 134 18.45 -21.86 1.74
C GLY A 134 19.77 -21.11 1.97
N PRO A 135 19.99 -19.97 1.29
CA PRO A 135 21.18 -19.13 1.44
C PRO A 135 21.09 -18.26 2.71
N ILE A 136 20.94 -18.90 3.88
CA ILE A 136 20.88 -18.23 5.17
C ILE A 136 22.27 -18.28 5.80
N SER A 137 22.81 -17.11 6.17
CA SER A 137 24.10 -16.99 6.85
C SER A 137 23.94 -16.25 8.16
N TYR A 138 24.94 -16.36 9.03
CA TYR A 138 25.01 -15.58 10.26
C TYR A 138 25.17 -14.10 9.93
N ALA A 139 24.49 -13.25 10.71
CA ALA A 139 24.70 -11.81 10.62
C ALA A 139 26.14 -11.48 11.04
N GLU A 140 26.80 -10.61 10.29
CA GLU A 140 28.13 -10.12 10.61
C GLU A 140 28.01 -8.75 11.31
N ASP A 141 28.85 -8.53 12.31
CA ASP A 141 28.99 -7.25 12.99
C ASP A 141 29.87 -6.28 12.17
N GLU A 142 29.98 -5.02 12.59
CA GLU A 142 30.81 -4.02 11.88
C GLU A 142 32.29 -4.43 11.75
N ASP A 143 32.77 -5.29 12.65
CA ASP A 143 34.12 -5.87 12.64
C ASP A 143 34.27 -7.12 11.74
N GLY A 144 33.23 -7.51 11.00
CA GLY A 144 33.23 -8.74 10.18
C GLY A 144 33.20 -10.04 11.01
N ARG A 145 32.80 -9.96 12.29
CA ARG A 145 32.65 -11.11 13.18
C ARG A 145 31.22 -11.61 13.17
N MET A 146 31.03 -12.92 13.21
CA MET A 146 29.69 -13.52 13.32
C MET A 146 29.02 -13.09 14.63
N LYS A 147 27.80 -12.55 14.52
CA LYS A 147 27.00 -12.13 15.66
C LYS A 147 26.46 -13.35 16.39
N PRO A 148 26.75 -13.53 17.69
CA PRO A 148 26.29 -14.69 18.44
C PRO A 148 24.80 -14.60 18.77
N ILE A 149 24.16 -15.75 18.98
CA ILE A 149 22.80 -15.83 19.53
C ILE A 149 22.77 -15.25 20.95
N THR A 150 21.78 -14.42 21.23
CA THR A 150 21.57 -13.82 22.56
C THR A 150 20.37 -14.48 23.21
N ILE A 151 20.55 -15.02 24.42
CA ILE A 151 19.47 -15.64 25.21
C ILE A 151 19.09 -14.66 26.32
N CYS A 152 17.86 -14.17 26.28
CA CYS A 152 17.31 -13.28 27.30
C CYS A 152 16.40 -14.07 28.24
N LYS A 153 16.62 -13.94 29.54
CA LYS A 153 15.75 -14.51 30.58
C LYS A 153 15.17 -13.38 31.43
N GLU A 154 13.88 -13.16 31.29
CA GLU A 154 13.14 -12.20 32.10
C GLU A 154 12.46 -12.93 33.27
N TYR A 155 12.63 -12.40 34.48
CA TYR A 155 12.04 -12.93 35.70
C TYR A 155 11.74 -11.78 36.67
N TYR A 156 10.75 -11.96 37.55
CA TYR A 156 10.39 -10.98 38.57
C TYR A 156 11.57 -10.71 39.52
N LYS A 157 11.84 -9.44 39.84
CA LYS A 157 12.94 -9.05 40.76
C LYS A 157 12.76 -9.62 42.16
N ARG A 158 11.52 -9.66 42.65
CA ARG A 158 11.10 -10.36 43.87
C ARG A 158 9.95 -11.30 43.52
N GLY A 159 10.13 -12.57 43.85
CA GLY A 159 9.12 -13.61 43.66
C GLY A 159 9.10 -14.55 44.86
N HIS A 160 8.77 -14.03 46.05
CA HIS A 160 8.48 -14.90 47.20
C HIS A 160 7.09 -15.49 47.00
N LEU A 161 7.05 -16.58 46.24
CA LEU A 161 5.84 -17.35 45.96
C LEU A 161 5.91 -18.61 46.81
N GLU A 162 5.58 -18.51 48.09
CA GLU A 162 5.24 -19.68 48.87
C GLU A 162 3.76 -20.00 48.64
N PRO A 163 3.42 -21.07 47.90
CA PRO A 163 2.02 -21.41 47.59
C PRO A 163 1.20 -21.78 48.83
N SER A 164 1.85 -21.95 49.99
CA SER A 164 1.21 -22.24 51.27
C SER A 164 0.77 -20.97 52.03
N ASP A 165 1.40 -19.82 51.76
CA ASP A 165 1.06 -18.56 52.43
C ASP A 165 0.12 -17.73 51.54
N LYS A 166 -0.90 -17.13 52.16
CA LYS A 166 -1.94 -16.35 51.46
C LYS A 166 -1.46 -14.98 50.97
N ALA A 167 -0.19 -14.63 51.20
CA ALA A 167 0.39 -13.35 50.85
C ALA A 167 1.47 -13.55 49.78
N TYR A 168 1.25 -12.97 48.61
CA TYR A 168 2.21 -12.94 47.52
C TYR A 168 2.82 -11.54 47.47
N ASP A 169 4.15 -11.45 47.58
CA ASP A 169 4.91 -10.22 47.34
C ASP A 169 5.65 -10.37 46.01
N ILE A 170 5.14 -9.69 44.98
CA ILE A 170 5.66 -9.75 43.61
C ILE A 170 6.04 -8.33 43.19
N ASP A 171 7.31 -8.14 42.84
CA ASP A 171 7.81 -6.90 42.24
C ASP A 171 7.88 -7.08 40.71
N ALA A 172 7.00 -6.37 40.00
CA ALA A 172 6.81 -6.49 38.55
C ALA A 172 7.70 -5.56 37.71
N GLN A 173 8.61 -4.81 38.35
CA GLN A 173 9.48 -3.84 37.69
C GLN A 173 10.84 -4.41 37.28
#